data_AF-A0A093YSU4-F1
#
_entry.id   AF-A0A093YSU4-F1
#
_cell.length_a   1.000
_cell.length_b   1.000
_cell.length_c   1.000
_cell.angle_alpha   90.00
_cell.angle_beta   90.00
_cell.angle_gamma   90.00
#
_symmetry.space_group_name_H-M   'P 1'
#
loop_
_entity.id
_entity.type
_entity.pdbx_description
1 polymer ?
#
loop_
_entity_poly.entity_id
_entity_poly.type
_entity_poly.pdbx_seq_one_letter_code
_entity_poly.pdbx_strand_id
1 'polypeptide(L)'
;MWKQIHKYILANDIKTLFGMASFLEANTENIKVELSYIHKNFLMDESIRVCALSNRKVAMNTANLENISELSIIKRLPTLVKAYLRLGAKVGDGAVVDPIFKTTDIFIHLPFSSISETYLKKFI
;
A
#
# COMPACT_ATOMS: atom_id res chain seq x y z
N MET A 1 3.69 21.33 -4.55
CA MET A 1 3.27 20.36 -3.52
C MET A 1 4.40 19.41 -3.13
N TRP A 2 4.79 18.43 -3.96
CA TRP A 2 5.79 17.41 -3.59
C TRP A 2 7.15 17.94 -3.16
N LYS A 3 7.64 19.01 -3.80
CA LYS A 3 8.88 19.70 -3.40
C LYS A 3 8.83 20.23 -1.96
N GLN A 4 7.69 20.74 -1.52
CA GLN A 4 7.50 21.27 -0.18
C GLN A 4 7.38 20.14 0.84
N ILE A 5 6.69 19.05 0.50
CA ILE A 5 6.64 17.84 1.33
C ILE A 5 8.06 17.30 1.56
N HIS A 6 8.86 17.20 0.49
CA HIS A 6 10.25 16.75 0.59
C HIS A 6 11.09 17.67 1.48
N LYS A 7 11.01 19.00 1.30
CA LYS A 7 11.69 19.96 2.17
C LYS A 7 11.27 19.80 3.64
N TYR A 8 9.98 19.60 3.90
CA TYR A 8 9.45 19.42 5.26
C TYR A 8 9.98 18.15 5.91
N ILE A 9 10.05 17.04 5.16
CA ILE A 9 10.64 15.78 5.62
C ILE A 9 12.08 15.98 6.07
N LEU A 10 12.90 16.63 5.24
CA LEU A 10 14.31 16.89 5.55
C LEU A 10 14.47 17.83 6.75
N ALA A 11 13.66 18.90 6.83
CA ALA A 11 13.74 19.88 7.91
C ALA A 11 13.36 19.30 9.28
N ASN A 12 12.55 18.24 9.32
CA ASN A 12 12.02 17.65 10.56
C ASN A 12 12.54 16.22 10.82
N ASP A 13 13.54 15.76 10.07
CA ASP A 13 14.11 14.41 10.17
C ASP A 13 13.06 13.28 10.14
N ILE A 14 12.03 13.41 9.29
CA ILE A 14 10.95 12.43 9.21
C ILE A 14 11.45 11.14 8.56
N LYS A 15 11.42 10.05 9.32
CA LYS A 15 11.93 8.73 8.87
C LYS A 15 10.91 7.92 8.07
N THR A 16 9.63 8.21 8.21
CA THR A 16 8.55 7.40 7.63
C THR A 16 7.36 8.27 7.29
N LEU A 17 6.77 8.00 6.14
CA LEU A 17 5.45 8.45 5.76
C LEU A 17 4.49 7.28 5.90
N PHE A 18 3.29 7.52 6.40
CA PHE A 18 2.27 6.48 6.50
C PHE A 18 0.88 7.06 6.22
N GLY A 19 -0.07 6.17 5.96
CA GLY A 19 -1.45 6.55 5.71
C GLY A 19 -2.24 5.38 5.14
N MET A 20 -3.24 5.71 4.33
CA MET A 20 -4.05 4.72 3.62
C MET A 20 -3.96 4.93 2.11
N ALA A 21 -4.09 3.83 1.38
CA ALA A 21 -4.41 3.86 -0.04
C ALA A 21 -5.59 2.93 -0.29
N SER A 22 -6.39 3.26 -1.30
CA SER A 22 -7.70 2.65 -1.50
C SER A 22 -7.81 1.98 -2.85
N PHE A 23 -8.51 0.85 -2.86
CA PHE A 23 -9.16 0.30 -4.05
C PHE A 23 -10.55 0.92 -4.16
N LEU A 24 -10.92 1.37 -5.36
CA LEU A 24 -12.29 1.82 -5.63
C LEU A 24 -13.20 0.61 -5.90
N GLU A 25 -13.28 -0.26 -4.91
CA GLU A 25 -14.06 -1.50 -4.91
C GLU A 25 -14.36 -1.87 -3.46
N ALA A 26 -15.64 -2.07 -3.13
CA ALA A 26 -16.07 -2.48 -1.78
C ALA A 26 -16.27 -4.00 -1.68
N ASN A 27 -16.49 -4.69 -2.82
CA ASN A 27 -16.58 -6.14 -2.85
C ASN A 27 -15.17 -6.74 -2.94
N THR A 28 -14.66 -7.20 -1.81
CA THR A 28 -13.30 -7.72 -1.70
C THR A 28 -13.06 -8.99 -2.52
N GLU A 29 -14.11 -9.73 -2.89
CA GLU A 29 -13.98 -10.87 -3.81
C GLU A 29 -13.51 -10.46 -5.20
N ASN A 30 -13.86 -9.26 -5.66
CA ASN A 30 -13.43 -8.74 -6.97
C ASN A 30 -11.94 -8.37 -6.99
N ILE A 31 -11.34 -8.10 -5.83
CA ILE A 31 -9.94 -7.64 -5.68
C ILE A 31 -9.09 -8.59 -4.83
N LYS A 32 -9.58 -9.81 -4.53
CA LYS A 32 -8.86 -10.76 -3.66
C LYS A 32 -7.50 -11.18 -4.20
N VAL A 33 -7.34 -11.21 -5.53
CA VAL A 33 -6.08 -11.53 -6.19
C VAL A 33 -5.06 -10.42 -5.93
N GLU A 34 -5.45 -9.16 -6.09
CA GLU A 34 -4.62 -7.99 -5.79
C GLU A 34 -4.27 -7.90 -4.32
N LEU A 35 -5.23 -8.11 -3.43
CA LEU A 35 -4.99 -8.10 -1.98
C LEU A 35 -4.02 -9.20 -1.58
N SER A 36 -4.17 -10.41 -2.12
CA SER A 36 -3.28 -11.55 -1.84
C SER A 36 -1.87 -11.27 -2.36
N TYR A 37 -1.77 -10.70 -3.56
CA TYR A 37 -0.49 -10.30 -4.14
C TYR A 37 0.21 -9.23 -3.31
N ILE A 38 -0.51 -8.20 -2.87
CA ILE A 38 0.07 -7.15 -2.02
C ILE A 38 0.53 -7.74 -0.68
N HIS A 39 -0.33 -8.54 -0.03
CA HIS A 39 0.01 -9.18 1.23
C HIS A 39 1.24 -10.09 1.08
N LYS A 40 1.31 -10.91 0.04
CA LYS A 40 2.46 -11.82 -0.14
C LYS A 40 3.78 -11.08 -0.35
N ASN A 41 3.78 -9.97 -1.09
CA ASN A 41 5.02 -9.35 -1.56
C ASN A 41 5.42 -8.08 -0.79
N PHE A 42 4.48 -7.41 -0.12
CA PHE A 42 4.68 -6.09 0.47
C PHE A 42 4.28 -6.01 1.94
N LEU A 43 3.93 -7.13 2.60
CA LEU A 43 3.60 -7.12 4.02
C LEU A 43 4.73 -6.54 4.88
N MET A 44 4.37 -5.76 5.89
CA MET A 44 5.29 -5.21 6.87
C MET A 44 5.94 -6.29 7.74
N ASP A 45 7.17 -6.00 8.17
CA ASP A 45 7.90 -6.81 9.14
C ASP A 45 7.11 -6.92 10.45
N GLU A 46 7.15 -8.10 11.05
CA GLU A 46 6.31 -8.45 12.20
C GLU A 46 6.50 -7.51 13.40
N SER A 47 7.72 -7.03 13.64
CA SER A 47 8.06 -6.16 14.78
C SER A 47 7.36 -4.79 14.76
N ILE A 48 6.94 -4.32 13.58
CA ILE A 48 6.29 -3.02 13.39
C ILE A 48 4.97 -3.12 12.63
N ARG A 49 4.46 -4.33 12.41
CA ARG A 49 3.31 -4.58 11.56
C ARG A 49 2.04 -3.95 12.14
N VAL A 50 1.43 -3.07 11.35
CA VAL A 50 0.10 -2.56 11.65
C VAL A 50 -0.94 -3.58 11.19
N CYS A 51 -1.90 -3.87 12.07
CA CYS A 51 -3.01 -4.78 11.79
C CYS A 51 -4.34 -4.02 11.81
N ALA A 52 -5.22 -4.33 10.86
CA ALA A 52 -6.59 -3.85 10.90
C ALA A 52 -7.32 -4.38 12.16
N LEU A 53 -8.22 -3.57 12.70
CA LEU A 53 -9.03 -3.96 13.87
C LEU A 53 -9.87 -5.19 13.55
N SER A 54 -9.94 -6.13 14.51
CA SER A 54 -10.57 -7.45 14.31
C SER A 54 -12.01 -7.38 13.78
N ASN A 55 -12.80 -6.40 14.22
CA ASN A 55 -14.19 -6.20 13.80
C ASN A 55 -14.37 -5.56 12.41
N ARG A 56 -13.28 -5.09 11.78
CA ARG A 56 -13.28 -4.43 10.46
C ARG A 56 -12.34 -5.12 9.47
N LYS A 57 -11.52 -6.06 9.93
CA LYS A 57 -10.45 -6.69 9.18
C LYS A 57 -11.00 -7.60 8.09
N VAL A 58 -10.59 -7.34 6.86
CA VAL A 58 -10.70 -8.28 5.74
C VAL A 58 -9.36 -8.97 5.55
N ALA A 59 -9.38 -10.31 5.51
CA ALA A 59 -8.20 -11.11 5.21
C ALA A 59 -7.73 -10.86 3.77
N MET A 60 -6.44 -10.55 3.61
CA MET A 60 -5.90 -10.20 2.30
C MET A 60 -5.34 -11.41 1.55
N ASN A 61 -4.83 -12.43 2.25
CA ASN A 61 -4.17 -13.60 1.66
C ASN A 61 -5.15 -14.78 1.47
N THR A 62 -6.10 -14.65 0.55
CA THR A 62 -7.20 -15.60 0.35
C THR A 62 -7.24 -16.22 -1.04
N ALA A 63 -6.47 -15.73 -2.00
CA ALA A 63 -6.41 -16.25 -3.37
C ALA A 63 -5.11 -17.05 -3.64
N ASN A 64 -5.24 -18.13 -4.43
CA ASN A 64 -4.08 -18.82 -5.00
C ASN A 64 -3.54 -17.99 -6.19
N LEU A 65 -2.22 -17.72 -6.18
CA LEU A 65 -1.52 -16.92 -7.18
C LEU A 65 -0.68 -17.75 -8.17
N GLU A 66 -0.59 -19.08 -8.02
CA GLU A 66 0.35 -19.95 -8.76
C GLU A 66 0.25 -19.86 -10.29
N ASN A 67 -0.95 -19.60 -10.83
CA ASN A 67 -1.20 -19.54 -12.28
C ASN A 67 -1.64 -18.15 -12.75
N ILE A 68 -1.39 -17.10 -11.96
CA ILE A 68 -1.79 -15.73 -12.30
C ILE A 68 -0.54 -14.92 -12.65
N SER A 69 -0.54 -14.31 -13.84
CA SER A 69 0.55 -13.43 -14.27
C SER A 69 0.68 -12.22 -13.34
N GLU A 70 1.85 -12.02 -12.75
CA GLU A 70 2.13 -10.82 -11.93
C GLU A 70 1.85 -9.52 -12.68
N LEU A 71 2.21 -9.46 -13.97
CA LEU A 71 1.92 -8.30 -14.81
C LEU A 71 0.42 -8.02 -14.95
N SER A 72 -0.43 -9.05 -15.00
CA SER A 72 -1.88 -8.84 -15.06
C SER A 72 -2.43 -8.33 -13.74
N ILE A 73 -1.90 -8.79 -12.60
CA ILE A 73 -2.25 -8.29 -11.27
C ILE A 73 -1.85 -6.82 -11.13
N ILE A 74 -0.57 -6.50 -11.43
CA ILE A 74 -0.06 -5.13 -11.35
C ILE A 74 -0.89 -4.19 -12.22
N LYS A 75 -1.30 -4.59 -13.42
CA LYS A 75 -2.15 -3.75 -14.28
C LYS A 75 -3.47 -3.35 -13.61
N ARG A 76 -4.07 -4.25 -12.82
CA ARG A 76 -5.33 -4.01 -12.10
C ARG A 76 -5.19 -3.18 -10.82
N LEU A 77 -3.98 -3.10 -10.25
CA LEU A 77 -3.76 -2.27 -9.07
C LEU A 77 -4.09 -0.79 -9.33
N PRO A 78 -4.74 -0.08 -8.37
CA PRO A 78 -4.94 1.36 -8.45
C PRO A 78 -3.63 2.11 -8.68
N THR A 79 -3.66 3.20 -9.46
CA THR A 79 -2.46 3.98 -9.80
C THR A 79 -1.71 4.47 -8.57
N LEU A 80 -2.42 4.90 -7.54
CA LEU A 80 -1.82 5.40 -6.31
C LEU A 80 -1.16 4.27 -5.49
N VAL A 81 -1.83 3.12 -5.36
CA VAL A 81 -1.25 1.93 -4.70
C VAL A 81 0.04 1.53 -5.40
N LYS A 82 0.03 1.40 -6.74
CA LYS A 82 1.24 1.11 -7.54
C LYS A 82 2.37 2.10 -7.29
N ALA A 83 2.04 3.39 -7.20
CA ALA A 83 3.05 4.42 -6.98
C ALA A 83 3.76 4.21 -5.64
N TYR A 84 3.02 3.95 -4.56
CA TYR A 84 3.61 3.68 -3.24
C TYR A 84 4.46 2.41 -3.23
N LEU A 85 3.95 1.30 -3.77
CA LEU A 85 4.70 0.04 -3.81
C LEU A 85 6.02 0.19 -4.58
N ARG A 86 6.02 0.95 -5.69
CA ARG A 86 7.23 1.26 -6.46
C ARG A 86 8.26 2.09 -5.67
N LEU A 87 7.83 2.83 -4.65
CA LEU A 87 8.70 3.60 -3.76
C LEU A 87 9.23 2.78 -2.58
N GLY A 88 8.94 1.47 -2.55
CA GLY A 88 9.35 0.60 -1.46
C GLY A 88 8.39 0.60 -0.28
N ALA A 89 7.15 1.08 -0.46
CA ALA A 89 6.14 0.99 0.58
C ALA A 89 5.85 -0.47 0.96
N LYS A 90 5.56 -0.67 2.24
CA LYS A 90 5.03 -1.87 2.85
C LYS A 90 3.58 -1.67 3.25
N VAL A 91 2.87 -2.76 3.45
CA VAL A 91 1.42 -2.78 3.71
C VAL A 91 1.13 -3.51 5.00
N GLY A 92 0.19 -2.98 5.78
CA GLY A 92 -0.29 -3.64 7.01
C GLY A 92 -1.03 -4.95 6.73
N ASP A 93 -1.30 -5.70 7.80
CA ASP A 93 -2.12 -6.90 7.72
C ASP A 93 -3.61 -6.58 7.90
N GLY A 94 -4.35 -6.79 6.81
CA GLY A 94 -5.78 -6.63 6.76
C GLY A 94 -6.19 -5.38 6.02
N ALA A 95 -7.18 -5.53 5.15
CA ALA A 95 -7.86 -4.41 4.50
C ALA A 95 -9.13 -4.02 5.29
N VAL A 96 -9.66 -2.84 5.02
CA VAL A 96 -10.90 -2.34 5.64
C VAL A 96 -11.84 -1.86 4.54
N VAL A 97 -13.09 -2.34 4.54
CA VAL A 97 -14.11 -1.88 3.59
C VAL A 97 -14.79 -0.63 4.13
N ASP A 98 -14.81 0.43 3.33
CA ASP A 98 -15.63 1.61 3.55
C ASP A 98 -16.85 1.58 2.61
N PRO A 99 -18.06 1.30 3.13
CA PRO A 99 -19.27 1.20 2.32
C PRO A 99 -19.79 2.56 1.85
N ILE A 100 -19.41 3.67 2.51
CA ILE A 100 -19.86 5.03 2.17
C ILE A 100 -19.11 5.48 0.92
N PHE A 101 -17.79 5.33 0.92
CA PHE A 101 -16.94 5.69 -0.20
C PHE A 101 -16.84 4.57 -1.25
N LYS A 102 -17.37 3.39 -0.94
CA LYS A 102 -17.31 2.18 -1.78
C LYS A 102 -15.88 1.77 -2.09
N THR A 103 -15.03 1.81 -1.07
CA THR A 103 -13.61 1.49 -1.17
C THR A 103 -13.23 0.31 -0.29
N THR A 104 -12.08 -0.28 -0.61
CA THR A 104 -11.34 -1.17 0.27
C THR A 104 -9.98 -0.55 0.51
N ASP A 105 -9.69 -0.23 1.76
CA ASP A 105 -8.52 0.53 2.18
C ASP A 105 -7.45 -0.39 2.74
N ILE A 106 -6.20 -0.07 2.42
CA ILE A 106 -5.02 -0.74 2.94
C ILE A 106 -4.11 0.28 3.63
N PHE A 107 -3.48 -0.13 4.74
CA PHE A 107 -2.49 0.70 5.42
C PHE A 107 -1.19 0.72 4.63
N ILE A 108 -0.64 1.91 4.38
CA ILE A 108 0.64 2.13 3.69
C ILE A 108 1.68 2.61 4.70
N HIS A 109 2.82 1.94 4.72
CA HIS A 109 4.03 2.34 5.42
C HIS A 109 5.15 2.58 4.41
N LEU A 110 5.68 3.79 4.33
CA LEU A 110 6.74 4.17 3.41
C LEU A 110 7.93 4.74 4.19
N PRO A 111 8.98 3.92 4.47
CA PRO A 111 10.24 4.42 4.98
C PRO A 111 10.82 5.46 4.02
N PHE A 112 11.25 6.62 4.52
CA PHE A 112 11.85 7.62 3.63
C PHE A 112 13.14 7.11 2.98
N SER A 113 13.88 6.25 3.69
CA SER A 113 15.08 5.56 3.20
C SER A 113 14.84 4.58 2.04
N SER A 114 13.60 4.13 1.81
CA SER A 114 13.31 3.23 0.68
C SER A 114 13.14 3.98 -0.64
N ILE A 115 13.00 5.30 -0.60
CA ILE A 115 12.79 6.12 -1.79
C ILE A 115 14.15 6.36 -2.47
N SER A 116 14.30 5.92 -3.72
CA SER A 116 15.56 6.07 -4.45
C SER A 116 15.92 7.54 -4.68
N GLU A 117 17.22 7.86 -4.61
CA GLU A 117 17.73 9.21 -4.86
C GLU A 117 17.32 9.73 -6.26
N THR A 118 17.36 8.86 -7.27
CA THR A 118 16.91 9.19 -8.63
C THR A 118 15.44 9.63 -8.66
N TYR A 119 14.61 9.04 -7.81
CA TYR A 119 13.21 9.44 -7.70
C TYR A 119 13.05 10.73 -6.88
N LEU A 120 13.81 10.90 -5.79
CA LEU A 120 13.82 12.14 -5.00
C LEU A 120 14.19 13.36 -5.84
N LYS A 121 15.12 13.23 -6.80
CA LYS A 121 15.50 14.29 -7.73
C LYS A 121 14.34 14.86 -8.55
N LYS A 122 13.25 14.11 -8.74
CA LYS A 122 12.03 14.60 -9.42
C LYS A 122 11.21 15.58 -8.57
N PHE A 123 11.48 15.63 -7.27
CA PHE A 123 10.80 16.51 -6.33
C PHE A 123 11.65 17.71 -5.91
N ILE A 124 12.92 17.76 -6.32
CA ILE A 124 13.84 18.85 -6.02
C ILE A 124 13.61 20.02 -6.96
#